data_AF-A0A959I4C8-F1
#
_entry.id   AF-A0A959I4C8-F1
#
_cell.length_a   1.000
_cell.length_b   1.000
_cell.length_c   1.000
_cell.angle_alpha   90.00
_cell.angle_beta   90.00
_cell.angle_gamma   90.00
#
_symmetry.space_group_name_H-M   'P 1'
#
loop_
_entity.id
_entity.type
_entity.pdbx_description
1 polymer ?
#
loop_
_entity_poly.entity_id
_entity_poly.type
_entity_poly.pdbx_seq_one_letter_code
_entity_poly.pdbx_strand_id
1 'polypeptide(L)'
;ATVPKGGELKKAIAFLEYMTAQEAQMNYPRVAQEHPVNVMAIPSDFIIEEVGPVAEDDLELNLLGQYNPVAVKILKEVGWK
;
A
#
# COMPACT_ATOMS: atom_id res chain seq x y z
N ALA A 1 1.48 13.33 -6.48
CA ALA A 1 0.71 13.58 -5.24
C ALA A 1 0.27 15.04 -5.20
N THR A 2 -1.02 15.29 -4.99
CA THR A 2 -1.53 16.66 -4.78
C THR A 2 -1.66 16.91 -3.30
N VAL A 3 -1.08 18.02 -2.81
CA VAL A 3 -1.25 18.44 -1.41
C VAL A 3 -2.68 18.95 -1.25
N PRO A 4 -3.47 18.44 -0.29
CA PRO A 4 -4.83 18.92 -0.07
C PRO A 4 -4.88 20.43 0.21
N LYS A 5 -6.03 21.05 -0.06
CA LYS A 5 -6.25 22.46 0.26
C LYS A 5 -6.00 22.71 1.74
N GLY A 6 -5.11 23.66 2.05
CA GLY A 6 -4.68 23.97 3.41
C GLY A 6 -3.44 23.19 3.91
N GLY A 7 -2.90 22.28 3.11
CA GLY A 7 -1.65 21.58 3.41
C GLY A 7 -0.41 22.32 2.93
N GLU A 8 0.73 22.01 3.53
CA GLU A 8 2.05 22.54 3.15
C GLU A 8 2.88 21.45 2.47
N LEU A 9 3.33 21.69 1.23
CA LEU A 9 4.06 20.70 0.42
C LEU A 9 5.28 20.13 1.15
N LYS A 10 6.09 20.98 1.79
CA LYS A 10 7.29 20.53 2.52
C LYS A 10 6.94 19.56 3.66
N LYS A 11 5.87 19.81 4.41
CA LYS A 11 5.41 18.94 5.49
C LYS A 11 4.84 17.63 4.95
N ALA A 12 4.10 17.69 3.84
CA ALA A 12 3.56 16.50 3.19
C ALA A 12 4.68 15.58 2.67
N ILE A 13 5.73 16.14 2.05
CA ILE A 13 6.90 15.38 1.61
C ILE A 13 7.61 14.75 2.81
N ALA A 14 7.92 15.54 3.84
CA ALA A 14 8.60 15.02 5.04
C ALA A 14 7.79 13.91 5.74
N PHE A 15 6.47 14.01 5.70
CA PHE A 15 5.60 12.96 6.23
C PHE A 15 5.68 11.67 5.40
N LEU A 16 5.67 11.75 4.07
CA LEU A 16 5.84 10.56 3.20
C LEU A 16 7.23 9.92 3.37
N GLU A 17 8.27 10.73 3.52
CA GLU A 17 9.63 10.25 3.84
C GLU A 17 9.65 9.53 5.18
N TYR A 18 9.02 10.09 6.22
CA TYR A 18 8.90 9.42 7.51
C TYR A 18 8.10 8.12 7.41
N MET A 19 6.94 8.13 6.74
CA MET A 19 6.08 6.96 6.60
C MET A 19 6.77 5.78 5.89
N THR A 20 7.79 6.05 5.07
CA THR A 20 8.58 5.02 4.37
C THR A 20 9.90 4.68 5.08
N ALA A 21 10.26 5.39 6.15
CA ALA A 21 11.42 5.08 6.98
C ALA A 21 11.21 3.78 7.78
N GLN A 22 12.32 3.12 8.13
CA GLN A 22 12.31 1.85 8.86
C GLN A 22 11.50 1.94 10.15
N GLU A 23 11.65 3.01 10.92
CA GLU A 23 10.93 3.23 12.18
C GLU A 23 9.40 3.21 12.01
N ALA A 24 8.88 3.99 11.06
CA ALA A 24 7.44 4.03 10.80
C ALA A 24 6.95 2.68 10.26
N GLN A 25 7.72 2.05 9.37
CA GLN A 25 7.38 0.76 8.76
C GLN A 25 7.49 -0.43 9.72
N MET A 26 8.21 -0.32 10.83
CA MET A 26 8.18 -1.34 11.90
C MET A 26 6.91 -1.28 12.76
N ASN A 27 6.25 -0.11 12.81
CA ASN A 27 5.12 0.14 13.70
C ASN A 27 3.77 0.16 12.96
N TYR A 28 3.65 0.91 11.87
CA TYR A 28 2.38 1.14 11.20
C TYR A 28 1.82 -0.13 10.53
N PRO A 29 2.56 -0.82 9.63
CA PRO A 29 2.13 -2.11 9.08
C PRO A 29 1.90 -3.18 10.15
N ARG A 30 2.68 -3.17 11.24
CA ARG A 30 2.51 -4.13 12.34
C ARG A 30 1.15 -4.04 13.00
N VAL A 31 0.69 -2.82 13.29
CA VAL A 31 -0.64 -2.57 13.86
C VAL A 31 -1.74 -2.87 12.84
N ALA A 32 -1.49 -2.59 11.55
CA ALA A 32 -2.43 -2.87 10.47
C ALA A 32 -2.45 -4.35 10.02
N GLN A 33 -1.53 -5.18 10.53
CA GLN A 33 -1.28 -6.55 10.05
C GLN A 33 -0.97 -6.61 8.54
N GLU A 34 -0.22 -5.63 8.04
CA GLU A 34 0.22 -5.51 6.65
C GLU A 34 1.73 -5.83 6.51
N HIS A 35 2.16 -6.21 5.31
CA HIS A 35 3.59 -6.31 4.97
C HIS A 35 4.21 -4.92 4.88
N PRO A 36 5.37 -4.68 5.50
CA PRO A 36 6.09 -3.41 5.34
C PRO A 36 6.66 -3.29 3.92
N VAL A 37 6.62 -2.09 3.36
CA VAL A 37 7.23 -1.82 2.03
C VAL A 37 8.72 -1.56 2.13
N ASN A 38 9.20 -1.11 3.30
CA ASN A 38 10.63 -0.96 3.54
C ASN A 38 11.24 -2.30 3.94
N VAL A 39 12.11 -2.84 3.08
CA VAL A 39 12.75 -4.15 3.25
C VAL A 39 13.62 -4.29 4.50
N MET A 40 13.98 -3.18 5.14
CA MET A 40 14.72 -3.18 6.42
C MET A 40 13.80 -3.30 7.64
N ALA A 41 12.48 -3.12 7.48
CA ALA A 41 11.52 -3.25 8.58
C ALA A 41 11.12 -4.71 8.77
N ILE A 42 11.06 -5.14 10.03
CA ILE A 42 10.64 -6.50 10.40
C ILE A 42 9.09 -6.54 10.39
N PRO A 43 8.46 -7.48 9.66
CA PRO A 43 7.01 -7.65 9.67
C PRO A 43 6.46 -8.00 11.06
N SER A 44 5.13 -8.05 11.20
CA SER A 44 4.51 -8.54 12.42
C SER A 44 4.66 -10.06 12.57
N ASP A 45 4.53 -10.55 13.80
CA ASP A 45 4.58 -11.98 14.10
C ASP A 45 3.48 -12.73 13.33
N PHE A 46 2.28 -12.14 13.21
CA PHE A 46 1.20 -12.68 12.38
C PHE A 46 1.61 -12.85 10.91
N ILE A 47 2.26 -11.84 10.31
CA ILE A 47 2.74 -11.96 8.93
C ILE A 47 3.80 -13.06 8.81
N ILE A 48 4.69 -13.18 9.80
CA ILE A 48 5.78 -14.18 9.77
C ILE A 48 5.23 -15.61 9.96
N GLU A 49 4.31 -15.80 10.89
CA GLU A 49 3.85 -17.12 11.34
C GLU A 49 2.69 -17.67 10.50
N GLU A 50 1.76 -16.80 10.07
CA GLU A 50 0.49 -17.23 9.47
C GLU A 50 0.39 -16.90 7.97
N VAL A 51 1.05 -15.83 7.49
CA VAL A 51 0.94 -15.37 6.10
C VAL A 51 2.14 -15.77 5.25
N GLY A 52 3.35 -15.55 5.79
CA GLY A 52 4.60 -15.81 5.11
C GLY A 52 4.98 -14.75 4.05
N PRO A 53 6.03 -15.05 3.26
CA PRO A 53 6.51 -14.16 2.23
C PRO A 53 5.53 -14.09 1.06
N VAL A 54 5.49 -12.93 0.40
CA VAL A 54 4.68 -12.71 -0.81
C VAL A 54 5.61 -12.70 -2.02
N ALA A 55 5.21 -13.41 -3.09
CA ALA A 55 5.86 -13.26 -4.39
C ALA A 55 5.42 -11.94 -5.00
N GLU A 56 6.37 -11.06 -5.30
CA GLU A 56 6.08 -9.80 -5.97
C GLU A 56 5.64 -10.04 -7.42
N ASP A 57 4.55 -9.40 -7.82
CA ASP A 57 4.10 -9.30 -9.20
C ASP A 57 4.82 -8.10 -9.86
N ASP A 58 5.26 -8.26 -11.10
CA ASP A 58 5.89 -7.21 -11.89
C ASP A 58 4.88 -6.22 -12.52
N LEU A 59 3.59 -6.41 -12.26
CA LEU A 59 2.52 -5.49 -12.65
C LEU A 59 2.70 -4.09 -12.04
N GLU A 60 2.81 -3.09 -12.91
CA GLU A 60 2.73 -1.68 -12.49
C GLU A 60 1.35 -1.36 -11.90
N LEU A 61 1.29 -1.07 -10.59
CA LEU A 61 0.02 -0.84 -9.88
C LEU A 61 -0.82 0.33 -10.45
N ASN A 62 -0.20 1.28 -11.15
CA ASN A 62 -0.93 2.37 -11.83
C ASN A 62 -1.89 1.83 -12.92
N LEU A 63 -1.59 0.68 -13.52
CA LEU A 63 -2.45 0.03 -14.50
C LEU A 63 -3.79 -0.40 -13.86
N LEU A 64 -3.80 -0.78 -12.58
CA LEU A 64 -5.04 -1.11 -11.89
C LEU A 64 -6.01 0.08 -11.86
N GLY A 65 -5.50 1.29 -11.63
CA GLY A 65 -6.27 2.52 -11.68
C GLY A 65 -6.79 2.81 -13.09
N GLN A 66 -5.93 2.64 -14.11
CA GLN A 66 -6.29 2.83 -15.51
C GLN A 66 -7.41 1.87 -15.97
N TYR A 67 -7.33 0.60 -15.58
CA TYR A 67 -8.26 -0.45 -16.00
C TYR A 67 -9.46 -0.64 -15.05
N ASN A 68 -9.53 0.10 -13.95
CA ASN A 68 -10.64 0.01 -12.99
C ASN A 68 -12.03 0.12 -13.65
N PRO A 69 -12.30 1.06 -14.60
CA PRO A 69 -13.62 1.12 -15.25
C PRO A 69 -13.98 -0.13 -16.06
N VAL A 70 -12.98 -0.76 -16.69
CA VAL A 70 -13.16 -1.99 -17.47
C VAL A 70 -13.42 -3.17 -16.54
N ALA A 71 -12.65 -3.29 -15.45
CA ALA A 71 -12.87 -4.33 -14.44
C ALA A 71 -14.27 -4.25 -13.84
N VAL A 72 -14.73 -3.04 -13.47
CA VAL A 72 -16.09 -2.82 -12.95
C VAL A 72 -17.17 -3.20 -13.97
N LYS A 73 -16.96 -2.92 -15.26
CA LYS A 73 -17.89 -3.34 -16.32
C LYS A 73 -18.00 -4.86 -16.41
N ILE A 74 -16.86 -5.56 -16.43
CA ILE A 74 -16.82 -7.04 -16.49
C ILE A 74 -17.55 -7.64 -15.28
N LEU A 75 -17.25 -7.17 -14.06
CA LEU A 75 -17.90 -7.65 -12.83
C LEU A 75 -19.42 -7.50 -12.89
N LYS A 76 -19.93 -6.39 -13.43
CA LYS A 76 -21.36 -6.17 -13.65
C LYS A 76 -21.95 -7.12 -14.69
N GLU A 77 -21.25 -7.33 -15.81
CA GLU A 77 -21.71 -8.19 -16.91
C GLU A 77 -21.83 -9.66 -16.49
N VAL A 78 -20.92 -10.14 -15.62
CA VAL A 78 -20.99 -11.50 -15.07
C VAL A 78 -21.93 -11.62 -13.87
N GLY A 79 -22.61 -10.53 -13.48
CA GLY A 79 -23.57 -10.53 -12.38
C GLY A 79 -22.95 -10.67 -10.99
N TRP A 80 -21.67 -10.32 -10.81
CA TRP A 80 -21.05 -10.25 -9.49
C TRP A 80 -21.72 -9.10 -8.71
N LYS A 81 -22.39 -9.45 -7.60
CA LYS A 81 -23.06 -8.51 -6.69
C LYS A 81 -22.21 -8.16 -5.48
#